data_AF-A0A832N0K5-F1
#
_entry.id   AF-A0A832N0K5-F1
#
_cell.length_a   1.000
_cell.length_b   1.000
_cell.length_c   1.000
_cell.angle_alpha   90.00
_cell.angle_beta   90.00
_cell.angle_gamma   90.00
#
_symmetry.space_group_name_H-M   'P 1'
#
loop_
_entity.id
_entity.type
_entity.pdbx_description
1 polymer ?
#
loop_
_entity_poly.entity_id
_entity_poly.type
_entity_poly.pdbx_seq_one_letter_code
_entity_poly.pdbx_strand_id
1 'polypeptide(L)' 'DPAAFTAKIADVIRTHNILRLKGFAAVAGKPMRLTIQAVGPRVDSYFDRPFATGENRGTTLVVIGQAGLDQAAITKALGA' A
#
# COMPACT_ATOMS: atom_id res chain seq x y z
N ASP A 1 -2.70 2.39 11.70
CA ASP A 1 -2.20 3.78 11.73
C ASP A 1 -1.57 4.10 10.37
N PRO A 2 -1.96 5.20 9.69
CA PRO A 2 -1.40 5.56 8.38
C PRO A 2 0.12 5.72 8.38
N ALA A 3 0.70 6.39 9.37
CA ALA A 3 2.15 6.64 9.42
C ALA A 3 2.95 5.35 9.63
N ALA A 4 2.51 4.48 10.54
CA ALA A 4 3.12 3.17 10.74
C ALA A 4 3.00 2.29 9.47
N PHE A 5 1.88 2.37 8.74
CA PHE A 5 1.69 1.59 7.52
C PHE A 5 2.57 2.09 6.37
N THR A 6 2.71 3.40 6.18
CA THR A 6 3.60 3.96 5.15
C THR A 6 5.08 3.69 5.46
N ALA A 7 5.48 3.74 6.74
CA ALA A 7 6.81 3.32 7.17
C ALA A 7 7.07 1.83 6.86
N LYS A 8 6.13 0.95 7.21
CA LYS A 8 6.18 -0.48 6.87
C LYS A 8 6.31 -0.71 5.36
N ILE A 9 5.54 0.02 4.54
CA ILE A 9 5.64 -0.06 3.08
C ILE A 9 7.05 0.33 2.61
N ALA A 10 7.63 1.40 3.15
CA ALA A 10 8.99 1.81 2.79
C ALA A 10 10.02 0.70 3.08
N ASP A 11 9.87 0.00 4.21
CA ASP A 11 10.77 -1.12 4.58
C ASP A 11 10.58 -2.35 3.70
N VAL A 12 9.34 -2.70 3.36
CA VAL A 12 9.03 -3.77 2.39
C VAL A 12 9.62 -3.42 1.02
N ILE A 13 9.52 -2.16 0.60
CA ILE A 13 10.09 -1.72 -0.67
C ILE A 13 11.61 -1.89 -0.68
N ARG A 14 12.31 -1.51 0.39
CA ARG A 14 13.77 -1.70 0.52
C ARG A 14 14.14 -3.18 0.48
N THR A 15 13.44 -4.00 1.28
CA THR A 15 13.74 -5.43 1.44
C THR A 15 13.56 -6.20 0.14
N HIS A 16 12.52 -5.86 -0.65
CA HIS A 16 12.14 -6.63 -1.82
C HIS A 16 12.48 -5.95 -3.15
N ASN A 17 13.28 -4.87 -3.14
CA ASN A 17 13.68 -4.11 -4.33
C ASN A 17 12.48 -3.69 -5.21
N ILE A 18 11.37 -3.31 -4.56
CA ILE A 18 10.16 -2.85 -5.27
C ILE A 18 10.46 -1.50 -5.92
N LEU A 19 10.16 -1.38 -7.21
CA LEU A 19 10.42 -0.15 -7.97
C LEU A 19 9.31 0.89 -7.75
N ARG A 20 8.05 0.45 -7.78
CA ARG A 20 6.88 1.30 -7.48
C ARG A 20 5.82 0.51 -6.73
N LEU A 21 5.09 1.21 -5.88
CA LEU A 21 3.88 0.69 -5.23
C LEU A 21 2.79 1.77 -5.30
N LYS A 22 1.57 1.38 -5.62
CA LYS A 22 0.41 2.29 -5.60
C LYS A 22 -0.84 1.58 -5.14
N GLY A 23 -1.81 2.31 -4.63
CA GLY A 23 -3.11 1.75 -4.33
C GLY A 23 -3.84 2.50 -3.24
N PHE A 24 -4.76 1.80 -2.58
CA PHE A 24 -5.58 2.35 -1.52
C PHE A 24 -5.56 1.44 -0.30
N ALA A 25 -5.64 2.03 0.89
CA ALA A 25 -5.86 1.32 2.13
C ALA A 25 -7.16 1.78 2.81
N ALA A 26 -7.87 0.83 3.43
CA ALA A 26 -8.99 1.12 4.31
C ALA A 26 -8.46 1.39 5.73
N VAL A 27 -8.66 2.60 6.25
CA VAL A 27 -8.25 2.96 7.61
C VAL A 27 -9.43 2.75 8.56
N ALA A 28 -9.22 1.95 9.61
CA ALA A 28 -10.23 1.72 10.64
C ALA A 28 -10.74 3.04 11.23
N GLY A 29 -12.07 3.17 11.37
CA GLY A 29 -12.70 4.39 11.88
C GLY A 29 -12.70 5.59 10.91
N LYS A 30 -12.18 5.45 9.68
CA LYS A 30 -12.24 6.50 8.66
C LYS A 30 -13.15 6.09 7.48
N PRO A 31 -14.05 6.97 7.03
CA PRO A 31 -14.91 6.68 5.88
C PRO A 31 -14.18 6.88 4.54
N MET A 32 -12.97 7.42 4.55
CA MET A 32 -12.19 7.77 3.35
C MET A 32 -11.16 6.71 2.99
N ARG A 33 -10.86 6.62 1.70
CA ARG A 33 -9.76 5.84 1.16
C ARG A 33 -8.44 6.56 1.43
N LEU A 34 -7.44 5.85 1.94
CA LEU A 34 -6.07 6.36 2.03
C LEU A 34 -5.35 5.98 0.73
N THR A 35 -5.12 6.94 -0.15
CA THR A 35 -4.29 6.74 -1.35
C THR A 35 -2.84 6.63 -0.93
N ILE A 36 -2.13 5.65 -1.50
CA ILE A 36 -0.72 5.40 -1.26
C ILE A 36 0.00 5.37 -2.60
N GLN A 37 1.13 6.06 -2.67
CA GLN A 37 2.02 6.05 -3.83
C GLN A 37 3.47 6.01 -3.39
N ALA A 38 4.29 5.25 -4.11
CA ALA A 38 5.72 5.14 -3.83
C ALA A 38 6.55 4.97 -5.11
N VAL A 39 7.74 5.58 -5.10
CA VAL A 39 8.82 5.38 -6.08
C VAL A 39 10.08 5.05 -5.31
N GLY A 40 10.50 3.78 -5.35
CA GLY A 40 11.41 3.23 -4.36
C GLY A 40 10.88 3.49 -2.93
N PRO A 41 11.75 3.72 -1.94
CA PRO A 41 11.35 3.85 -0.53
C PRO A 41 10.69 5.19 -0.17
N ARG A 42 10.49 6.09 -1.14
CA ARG A 42 9.80 7.36 -0.93
C ARG A 42 8.30 7.12 -1.04
N VAL A 43 7.62 7.09 0.10
CA VAL A 43 6.19 6.82 0.22
C VAL A 43 5.48 8.12 0.55
N ASP A 44 4.40 8.39 -0.17
CA ASP A 44 3.46 9.47 0.11
C ASP A 44 2.04 8.90 0.24
N SER A 45 1.21 9.56 1.05
CA SER A 45 -0.16 9.15 1.26
C SER A 45 -1.05 10.33 1.62
N TYR A 46 -2.27 10.32 1.09
CA TYR A 46 -3.30 11.31 1.40
C TYR A 46 -4.68 10.66 1.38
N PHE A 47 -5.63 11.26 2.10
CA PHE A 47 -7.02 10.85 2.01
C PHE A 47 -7.65 11.44 0.75
N ASP A 48 -8.20 10.57 -0.10
CA ASP A 48 -8.82 10.93 -1.38
C ASP A 48 -10.33 11.18 -1.19
N ARG A 49 -11.19 10.25 -1.58
CA ARG A 49 -12.65 10.35 -1.41
C ARG A 49 -13.18 9.36 -0.37
N PRO A 50 -14.41 9.58 0.16
CA PRO A 50 -15.17 8.56 0.87
C PRO A 50 -15.31 7.28 0.05
N PHE A 51 -15.36 6.13 0.72
CA PHE A 51 -15.83 4.89 0.09
C PHE A 51 -17.28 5.06 -0.35
N ALA A 52 -17.62 4.61 -1.56
CA ALA A 52 -18.99 4.65 -2.06
C ALA A 52 -19.84 3.54 -1.43
N THR A 53 -21.15 3.72 -1.42
CA THR A 53 -22.09 2.67 -1.00
C THR A 53 -21.90 1.42 -1.85
N GLY A 54 -21.67 0.27 -1.22
CA GLY A 54 -21.41 -1.00 -1.90
C GLY A 54 -19.99 -1.17 -2.46
N GLU A 55 -19.09 -0.18 -2.30
CA GLU A 55 -17.67 -0.35 -2.64
C GLU A 55 -17.01 -1.31 -1.64
N ASN A 56 -16.19 -2.24 -2.16
CA ASN A 56 -15.43 -3.13 -1.30
C ASN A 56 -14.42 -2.33 -0.47
N ARG A 57 -14.66 -2.23 0.85
CA ARG A 57 -13.79 -1.53 1.79
C ARG A 57 -12.61 -2.40 2.15
N GLY A 58 -11.60 -2.41 1.29
CA GLY A 58 -10.37 -3.17 1.47
C GLY A 58 -9.11 -2.36 1.16
N THR A 59 -7.98 -3.01 1.41
CA THR A 59 -6.68 -2.54 0.96
C THR A 59 -6.35 -3.22 -0.35
N THR A 60 -6.09 -2.43 -1.39
CA THR A 60 -5.72 -2.91 -2.71
C THR A 60 -4.43 -2.22 -3.13
N LEU A 61 -3.37 -2.99 -3.32
CA LEU A 61 -2.05 -2.49 -3.68
C LEU A 61 -1.60 -3.14 -4.99
N VAL A 62 -0.97 -2.34 -5.84
CA VAL A 62 -0.24 -2.79 -7.03
C VAL A 62 1.25 -2.62 -6.73
N VAL A 63 1.98 -3.72 -6.86
CA VAL A 63 3.43 -3.78 -6.65
C VAL A 63 4.11 -3.98 -8.00
N ILE A 64 5.12 -3.15 -8.29
CA ILE A 64 5.85 -3.18 -9.56
C ILE A 64 7.33 -3.35 -9.26
N GLY A 65 7.92 -4.40 -9.81
CA GLY A 65 9.34 -4.74 -9.66
C GLY A 65 9.89 -5.42 -10.92
N GLN A 66 11.13 -5.88 -10.84
CA GLN A 66 11.76 -6.67 -11.91
C GLN A 66 11.18 -8.09 -11.96
N ALA A 67 11.39 -8.80 -13.07
CA ALA A 67 11.04 -10.22 -13.17
C ALA A 67 11.71 -11.05 -12.06
N GLY A 68 10.99 -12.03 -11.52
CA GLY A 68 11.45 -12.82 -10.37
C GLY A 68 11.10 -12.24 -8.99
N LEU A 69 10.22 -11.23 -8.95
CA LEU A 69 9.72 -10.65 -7.70
C LEU A 69 8.97 -11.70 -6.86
N ASP A 70 9.36 -11.87 -5.59
CA ASP A 70 8.73 -12.81 -4.67
C ASP A 70 7.38 -12.27 -4.16
N GLN A 71 6.31 -12.58 -4.90
CA GLN A 71 4.96 -12.17 -4.57
C GLN A 71 4.52 -12.68 -3.19
N ALA A 72 4.83 -13.94 -2.85
CA ALA A 72 4.38 -14.55 -1.61
C ALA A 72 5.01 -13.88 -0.39
N ALA A 73 6.32 -13.62 -0.44
CA ALA A 73 7.02 -12.91 0.61
C ALA A 73 6.52 -11.47 0.76
N ILE A 74 6.27 -10.77 -0.35
CA ILE A 74 5.76 -9.38 -0.33
C ILE A 74 4.34 -9.32 0.25
N THR A 75 3.44 -10.21 -0.17
CA THR A 75 2.07 -10.29 0.38
C THR A 75 2.10 -10.51 1.89
N LYS A 76 2.89 -11.49 2.34
CA LYS A 76 3.09 -11.77 3.77
C LYS A 76 3.67 -10.56 4.51
N ALA A 77 4.67 -9.91 3.93
CA ALA A 77 5.32 -8.76 4.53
C ALA A 77 4.35 -7.58 4.66
N LEU A 78 3.52 -7.31 3.66
CA LEU A 78 2.49 -6.26 3.71
C LEU A 78 1.38 -6.58 4.72
N GLY A 79 1.16 -7.86 5.04
CA GLY A 79 0.08 -8.30 5.93
C GLY A 79 -1.29 -8.19 5.27
N ALA A 80 -1.31 -8.38 3.95
CA ALA A 80 -2.52 -8.50 3.15
C ALA A 80 -2.96 -9.97 3.09
#